data_AF-A0A4P9WJS0-F1
#
_entry.id   AF-A0A4P9WJS0-F1
#
_cell.length_a   1.000
_cell.length_b   1.000
_cell.length_c   1.000
_cell.angle_alpha   90.00
_cell.angle_beta   90.00
_cell.angle_gamma   90.00
#
_symmetry.space_group_name_H-M   'P 1'
#
loop_
_entity.id
_entity.type
_entity.pdbx_description
1 polymer ?
#
loop_
_entity_poly.entity_id
_entity_poly.type
_entity_poly.pdbx_seq_one_letter_code
_entity_poly.pdbx_strand_id
1 'polypeptide(L)' 'IAVEQLSEMLEKPIEPEKIAELKQLVLDKTVYVASRREVVLTDTAKGLVKDRWTYNVE' A
#
# COMPACT_ATOMS: atom_id res chain seq x y z
N ILE A 1 -0.06 -7.46 -1.79
CA ILE A 1 -1.49 -7.15 -2.05
C ILE A 1 -2.05 -5.98 -1.23
N ALA A 2 -1.26 -5.23 -0.45
CA ALA A 2 -1.80 -4.13 0.37
C ALA A 2 -2.52 -3.06 -0.47
N VAL A 3 -1.92 -2.69 -1.62
CA VAL A 3 -2.50 -1.74 -2.58
C VAL A 3 -3.74 -2.33 -3.26
N GLU A 4 -3.62 -3.54 -3.82
CA GLU A 4 -4.73 -4.23 -4.49
C GLU A 4 -5.97 -4.38 -3.61
N GLN A 5 -5.79 -4.76 -2.34
CA GLN A 5 -6.90 -4.90 -1.38
C GLN A 5 -7.62 -3.57 -1.13
N LEU A 6 -6.88 -2.46 -1.06
CA LEU A 6 -7.50 -1.14 -0.92
C LEU A 6 -8.22 -0.72 -2.19
N SER A 7 -7.63 -0.97 -3.38
CA SER A 7 -8.25 -0.64 -4.67
C SER A 7 -9.56 -1.39 -4.87
N GLU A 8 -9.56 -2.70 -4.63
CA GLU A 8 -10.75 -3.54 -4.75
C GLU A 8 -11.91 -3.05 -3.88
N MET A 9 -11.63 -2.56 -2.68
CA MET A 9 -12.66 -2.01 -1.79
C MET A 9 -13.27 -0.70 -2.30
N LEU A 10 -12.51 0.10 -3.04
CA LEU A 10 -12.95 1.39 -3.58
C LEU A 10 -13.65 1.25 -4.94
N GLU A 11 -13.35 0.20 -5.69
CA GLU A 11 -13.91 -0.06 -7.02
C GLU A 11 -15.26 -0.79 -6.98
N LYS A 12 -15.55 -1.53 -5.88
CA LYS A 12 -16.82 -2.23 -5.72
C LYS A 12 -17.99 -1.25 -5.45
N PRO A 13 -19.20 -1.55 -5.95
CA PRO A 13 -20.39 -0.78 -5.62
C PRO A 13 -20.59 -0.66 -4.10
N ILE A 14 -20.92 0.54 -3.63
CA ILE A 14 -21.11 0.81 -2.21
C ILE A 14 -22.57 0.55 -1.85
N GLU A 15 -22.78 -0.39 -0.92
CA GLU A 15 -24.08 -0.62 -0.27
C GLU A 15 -24.28 0.44 0.84
N PRO A 16 -25.37 1.24 0.81
CA PRO A 16 -25.61 2.31 1.79
C PRO A 16 -25.56 1.86 3.26
N GLU A 17 -26.01 0.64 3.53
CA GLU A 17 -26.07 0.04 4.87
C GLU A 17 -24.68 -0.29 5.43
N LYS A 18 -23.67 -0.43 4.57
CA LYS A 18 -22.29 -0.80 4.92
C LYS A 18 -21.33 0.38 4.95
N ILE A 19 -21.78 1.61 4.69
CA ILE A 19 -20.92 2.80 4.59
C ILE A 19 -20.07 3.02 5.85
N ALA A 20 -20.63 2.82 7.04
CA ALA A 20 -19.91 3.03 8.29
C ALA A 20 -18.73 2.05 8.45
N GLU A 21 -18.95 0.78 8.12
CA GLU A 21 -17.92 -0.27 8.15
C GLU A 21 -16.86 -0.04 7.07
N LEU A 22 -17.29 0.26 5.84
CA LEU A 22 -16.40 0.55 4.71
C LEU A 22 -15.49 1.74 5.01
N LYS A 23 -16.00 2.80 5.65
CA LYS A 23 -15.20 3.96 6.04
C LYS A 23 -14.06 3.56 6.99
N GLN A 24 -14.35 2.79 8.03
CA GLN A 24 -13.33 2.35 8.98
C GLN A 24 -12.28 1.48 8.29
N LEU A 25 -12.72 0.51 7.48
CA LEU A 25 -11.83 -0.41 6.79
C LEU A 25 -10.93 0.32 5.77
N VAL A 26 -11.44 1.31 5.04
CA VAL A 26 -10.65 2.13 4.11
C VAL A 26 -9.59 2.94 4.84
N LEU A 27 -9.93 3.54 5.99
CA LEU A 27 -8.97 4.31 6.79
C LEU A 27 -7.82 3.41 7.28
N ASP A 28 -8.17 2.26 7.86
CA ASP A 28 -7.17 1.31 8.38
C ASP A 28 -6.27 0.77 7.28
N LYS A 29 -6.84 0.40 6.13
CA LYS A 29 -6.08 -0.08 4.97
C LYS A 29 -5.20 0.99 4.36
N THR A 30 -5.66 2.24 4.31
CA THR A 30 -4.86 3.37 3.80
C THR A 30 -3.63 3.63 4.66
N VAL A 31 -3.77 3.63 5.99
CA VAL A 31 -2.65 3.77 6.93
C VAL A 31 -1.65 2.62 6.75
N TYR A 32 -2.14 1.39 6.60
CA TYR A 32 -1.28 0.23 6.37
C TYR A 32 -0.52 0.32 5.04
N VAL A 33 -1.17 0.70 3.95
CA VAL A 33 -0.53 0.89 2.64
C VAL A 33 0.55 1.97 2.70
N ALA A 34 0.27 3.08 3.37
CA ALA A 34 1.24 4.16 3.56
C ALA A 34 2.49 3.68 4.32
N SER A 35 2.30 2.94 5.42
CA SER A 35 3.41 2.36 6.20
C SER A 35 4.24 1.39 5.36
N ARG A 36 3.62 0.50 4.58
CA ARG A 36 4.34 -0.44 3.70
C ARG A 36 5.13 0.28 2.61
N ARG A 37 4.58 1.35 2.04
CA ARG A 37 5.29 2.21 1.08
C ARG A 37 6.52 2.84 1.71
N GLU A 38 6.39 3.40 2.91
CA GLU A 38 7.51 4.04 3.62
C GLU A 38 8.64 3.04 3.92
N VAL A 39 8.31 1.82 4.35
CA VAL A 39 9.29 0.76 4.59
C VAL A 39 10.08 0.42 3.33
N VAL A 40 9.39 0.22 2.20
CA VAL A 40 10.05 -0.10 0.93
C VAL A 40 10.97 1.05 0.50
N LEU A 41 10.45 2.28 0.47
CA LEU A 41 11.26 3.44 0.06
C LEU A 41 12.48 3.63 0.95
N THR A 42 12.33 3.42 2.26
CA THR A 42 13.43 3.55 3.23
C THR A 42 14.48 2.47 3.03
N ASP A 43 14.09 1.20 2.87
CA ASP A 43 15.08 0.13 2.63
C ASP A 43 15.75 0.28 1.26
N THR A 44 15.00 0.64 0.22
CA THR A 44 15.55 0.89 -1.12
C THR A 44 16.55 2.04 -1.10
N ALA A 45 16.23 3.17 -0.46
CA ALA A 45 17.15 4.31 -0.33
C ALA A 45 18.42 3.92 0.45
N LYS A 46 18.28 3.20 1.58
CA LYS A 46 19.42 2.68 2.34
C LYS A 46 20.28 1.72 1.52
N GLY A 47 19.64 0.85 0.74
CA GLY A 47 20.35 -0.07 -0.14
C GLY A 47 21.10 0.65 -1.26
N LEU A 48 20.54 1.75 -1.80
CA LEU A 48 21.20 2.57 -2.81
C LEU A 48 22.45 3.25 -2.24
N VAL A 49 22.35 3.85 -1.04
CA VAL A 49 23.49 4.48 -0.36
C VAL A 49 24.60 3.48 -0.01
N LYS A 50 24.25 2.21 0.20
CA LYS A 50 25.18 1.13 0.56
C LYS A 50 25.64 0.32 -0.66
N ASP A 51 25.36 0.77 -1.88
CA ASP A 51 25.66 0.06 -3.13
C ASP A 51 25.21 -1.42 -3.13
N ARG A 52 24.08 -1.72 -2.48
CA ARG A 52 23.51 -3.07 -2.38
C ARG A 52 22.80 -3.52 -3.66
N TRP A 53 22.43 -2.60 -4.54
CA TRP A 53 21.60 -2.88 -5.71
C TRP A 53 22.43 -2.90 -6.98
N THR A 54 22.15 -3.86 -7.86
CA THR A 54 22.72 -3.95 -9.20
C THR A 54 21.59 -3.95 -10.23
N TYR A 55 21.85 -3.36 -11.40
CA TYR A 55 20.90 -3.40 -12.51
C TYR A 55 20.86 -4.81 -13.10
N ASN A 56 19.65 -5.32 -13.36
CA ASN A 56 19.50 -6.51 -14.17
C ASN A 56 19.53 -6.08 -15.64
N VAL A 57 20.64 -6.35 -16.32
CA VAL A 57 20.92 -5.87 -17.70
C VAL A 57 20.70 -6.96 -18.77
N GLU A 58 19.98 -8.03 -18.43
CA GLU A 58 19.47 -9.01 -19.39
C GLU A 58 18.28 -8.47 -20.21
#